data_AF-A0A4Y2KXL4-F1
#
_entry.id   AF-A0A4Y2KXL4-F1
#
_cell.length_a   1.000
_cell.length_b   1.000
_cell.length_c   1.000
_cell.angle_alpha   90.00
_cell.angle_beta   90.00
_cell.angle_gamma   90.00
#
_symmetry.space_group_name_H-M   'P 1'
#
loop_
_entity.id
_entity.type
_entity.pdbx_description
1 polymer ?
#
loop_
_entity_poly.entity_id
_entity_poly.type
_entity_poly.pdbx_seq_one_letter_code
_entity_poly.pdbx_strand_id
1 'polypeptide(L)'
;MAMHKKNVLNVDTKMEIIKAKEKDNLSAKQIIEKFKIGKSQFYEIFQKNEITMVEWKWLNQEMGTANEEINEIVWEWFLEAKSRNMPISGPILQDQAKDIAEKLGKTDFRASNGWLKSFRKRHGVSFKAVYG
;
A
#
# COMPACT_ATOMS: atom_id res chain seq x y z
N MET A 1 -0.43 -38.78 12.86
CA MET A 1 -0.43 -37.30 12.92
C MET A 1 -1.25 -36.78 11.74
N ALA A 2 -2.41 -36.19 12.01
CA ALA A 2 -3.29 -35.71 10.93
C ALA A 2 -2.63 -34.51 10.24
N MET A 3 -2.38 -34.63 8.93
CA MET A 3 -1.95 -33.51 8.10
C MET A 3 -3.09 -32.49 8.04
N HIS A 4 -2.96 -31.40 8.80
CA HIS A 4 -3.85 -30.26 8.66
C HIS A 4 -3.68 -29.66 7.25
N LYS A 5 -4.73 -29.76 6.43
CA LYS A 5 -4.87 -29.06 5.15
C LYS A 5 -4.61 -27.57 5.40
N LYS A 6 -3.56 -27.01 4.81
CA LYS A 6 -3.31 -25.56 4.86
C LYS A 6 -4.45 -24.86 4.11
N ASN A 7 -5.37 -24.21 4.82
CA ASN A 7 -6.29 -23.25 4.23
C ASN A 7 -5.44 -22.07 3.74
N VAL A 8 -5.27 -21.94 2.43
CA VAL A 8 -4.57 -20.81 1.82
C VAL A 8 -5.47 -19.59 1.99
N LEU A 9 -5.11 -18.72 2.93
CA LEU A 9 -5.87 -17.50 3.19
C LEU A 9 -5.58 -16.47 2.11
N ASN A 10 -6.65 -15.94 1.49
CA ASN A 10 -6.56 -14.85 0.55
C ASN A 10 -6.06 -13.57 1.25
N VAL A 11 -5.45 -12.67 0.48
CA VAL A 11 -4.89 -11.41 0.99
C VAL A 11 -5.98 -10.60 1.69
N ASP A 12 -7.18 -10.50 1.11
CA ASP A 12 -8.31 -9.75 1.67
C ASP A 12 -8.72 -10.29 3.06
N THR A 13 -8.80 -11.61 3.21
CA THR A 13 -9.16 -12.25 4.48
C THR A 13 -8.10 -12.02 5.56
N LYS A 14 -6.81 -12.02 5.19
CA LYS A 14 -5.72 -11.68 6.14
C LYS A 14 -5.84 -10.22 6.61
N MET A 15 -6.28 -9.31 5.75
CA MET A 15 -6.48 -7.90 6.10
C MET A 15 -7.67 -7.70 7.04
N GLU A 16 -8.78 -8.39 6.82
CA GLU A 16 -9.94 -8.34 7.74
C GLU A 16 -9.60 -8.85 9.14
N ILE A 17 -8.80 -9.92 9.23
CA ILE A 17 -8.29 -10.48 10.48
C ILE A 17 -7.46 -9.46 11.27
N ILE A 18 -6.62 -8.68 10.59
CA ILE A 18 -5.78 -7.64 11.19
C ILE A 18 -6.64 -6.45 11.66
N LYS A 19 -7.54 -5.95 10.80
CA LYS A 19 -8.47 -4.87 11.14
C LYS A 19 -9.32 -5.23 12.36
N ALA A 20 -9.83 -6.45 12.43
CA ALA A 20 -10.60 -6.96 13.54
C ALA A 20 -9.82 -6.98 14.88
N LYS A 21 -8.48 -7.11 14.83
CA LYS A 21 -7.65 -7.10 16.04
C LYS A 21 -7.30 -5.68 16.50
N GLU A 22 -6.94 -4.79 15.59
CA GLU A 22 -6.52 -3.43 15.95
C GLU A 22 -7.71 -2.46 16.14
N LYS A 23 -8.72 -2.53 15.28
CA LYS A 23 -9.86 -1.60 15.30
C LYS A 23 -10.97 -2.05 16.23
N ASP A 24 -11.34 -3.33 16.15
CA ASP A 24 -12.44 -3.89 16.95
C ASP A 24 -11.94 -4.45 18.31
N ASN A 25 -10.62 -4.38 18.56
CA ASN A 25 -9.94 -4.87 19.76
C ASN A 25 -10.32 -6.31 20.15
N LEU A 26 -10.61 -7.16 19.15
CA LEU A 26 -11.08 -8.52 19.38
C LEU A 26 -9.94 -9.43 19.86
N SER A 27 -10.25 -10.32 20.80
CA SER A 27 -9.29 -11.29 21.29
C SER A 27 -8.88 -12.28 20.20
N ALA A 28 -7.66 -12.81 20.30
CA ALA A 28 -7.14 -13.82 19.37
C ALA A 28 -8.12 -15.01 19.22
N LYS A 29 -8.78 -15.40 20.32
CA LYS A 29 -9.78 -16.49 20.33
C LYS A 29 -10.99 -16.16 19.45
N GLN A 30 -11.55 -14.96 19.59
CA GLN A 30 -12.72 -14.52 18.82
C GLN A 30 -12.42 -14.46 17.32
N ILE A 31 -11.23 -13.98 16.95
CA ILE A 31 -10.81 -13.89 15.54
C ILE A 31 -10.61 -15.28 14.94
N ILE A 32 -10.00 -16.19 15.70
CA ILE A 32 -9.81 -17.59 15.30
C ILE A 32 -11.16 -18.29 15.03
N GLU A 33 -12.13 -18.09 15.92
CA GLU A 33 -13.49 -18.65 15.77
C GLU A 33 -14.24 -17.99 14.61
N LYS A 34 -14.19 -16.66 14.49
CA LYS A 34 -14.88 -15.87 13.45
C LYS A 34 -14.42 -16.24 12.05
N PHE A 35 -13.11 -16.34 11.83
CA PHE A 35 -12.52 -16.63 10.52
C PHE A 35 -12.22 -18.12 10.29
N LYS A 36 -12.53 -18.98 11.26
CA LYS A 36 -12.29 -20.44 11.21
C LYS A 36 -10.86 -20.81 10.80
N ILE A 37 -9.88 -20.11 11.36
CA ILE A 37 -8.45 -20.29 11.06
C ILE A 37 -7.74 -21.11 12.13
N GLY A 38 -6.65 -21.80 11.79
CA GLY A 38 -5.83 -22.48 12.79
C GLY A 38 -5.09 -21.51 13.71
N LYS A 39 -4.88 -21.88 14.99
CA LYS A 39 -4.06 -21.10 15.94
C LYS A 39 -2.67 -20.75 15.39
N SER A 40 -1.99 -21.71 14.75
CA SER A 40 -0.67 -21.46 14.15
C SER A 40 -0.75 -20.48 12.98
N GLN A 41 -1.83 -20.54 12.18
CA GLN A 41 -2.03 -19.63 11.06
C GLN A 41 -2.31 -18.21 11.55
N PHE A 42 -3.08 -18.05 12.63
CA PHE A 42 -3.29 -16.75 13.27
C PHE A 42 -1.93 -16.13 13.68
N TYR A 43 -1.11 -16.85 14.44
CA TYR A 43 0.19 -16.31 14.86
C TYR A 43 1.16 -16.13 13.69
N GLU A 44 1.13 -16.99 12.67
CA GLU A 44 1.95 -16.81 11.46
C GLU A 44 1.51 -15.57 10.67
N ILE A 45 0.21 -15.24 10.63
CA ILE A 45 -0.30 -13.99 10.06
C ILE A 45 0.23 -12.79 10.86
N PHE A 46 0.20 -12.83 12.19
CA PHE A 46 0.67 -11.71 13.01
C PHE A 46 2.20 -11.56 13.06
N GLN A 47 2.95 -12.67 13.01
CA GLN A 47 4.42 -12.65 13.10
C GLN A 47 5.12 -12.47 11.74
N LYS A 48 4.60 -13.03 10.64
CA LYS A 48 5.19 -12.87 9.29
C LYS A 48 4.61 -11.70 8.50
N ASN A 49 3.33 -11.35 8.70
CA ASN A 49 2.72 -10.20 8.00
C ASN A 49 2.75 -8.91 8.83
N GLU A 50 3.57 -8.84 9.89
CA GLU A 50 3.96 -7.56 10.51
C GLU A 50 4.57 -6.63 9.44
N ILE A 51 5.27 -7.19 8.45
CA ILE A 51 5.77 -6.47 7.26
C ILE A 51 4.62 -5.92 6.41
N THR A 52 3.58 -6.72 6.13
CA THR A 52 2.40 -6.29 5.36
C THR A 52 1.56 -5.27 6.12
N MET A 53 1.51 -5.37 7.45
CA MET A 53 0.85 -4.41 8.32
C MET A 53 1.63 -3.10 8.36
N VAL A 54 2.95 -3.16 8.48
CA VAL A 54 3.83 -2.00 8.33
C VAL A 54 3.61 -1.38 6.95
N GLU A 55 3.71 -2.12 5.85
CA GLU A 55 3.42 -1.65 4.49
C GLU A 55 2.00 -1.06 4.35
N TRP A 56 0.98 -1.67 4.95
CA TRP A 56 -0.40 -1.17 4.90
C TRP A 56 -0.65 0.03 5.81
N LYS A 57 0.03 0.11 6.96
CA LYS A 57 0.05 1.23 7.90
C LYS A 57 0.83 2.41 7.30
N TRP A 58 1.88 2.16 6.54
CA TRP A 58 2.52 3.16 5.67
C TRP A 58 1.61 3.61 4.51
N LEU A 59 0.73 2.73 4.02
CA LEU A 59 -0.26 3.04 2.98
C LEU A 59 -1.53 3.73 3.53
N ASN A 60 -1.89 3.57 4.81
CA ASN A 60 -3.19 3.99 5.35
C ASN A 60 -3.16 4.75 6.69
N GLN A 61 -2.02 4.88 7.38
CA GLN A 61 -1.91 5.73 8.57
C GLN A 61 -1.15 7.03 8.23
N GLU A 62 -1.95 8.07 8.04
CA GLU A 62 -1.72 9.43 8.54
C GLU A 62 -0.37 10.07 8.17
N MET A 63 -0.28 10.52 6.92
CA MET A 63 0.10 11.91 6.69
C MET A 63 -0.92 12.47 5.70
N GLY A 64 -2.07 12.89 6.23
CA GLY A 64 -3.04 13.73 5.53
C GLY A 64 -2.37 15.04 5.12
N THR A 65 -1.55 14.96 4.07
CA THR A 65 -1.16 16.13 3.31
C THR A 65 -2.40 16.56 2.55
N ALA A 66 -2.62 17.86 2.37
CA ALA A 66 -3.72 18.40 1.56
C ALA A 66 -3.84 17.76 0.15
N ASN A 67 -2.81 17.02 -0.27
CA ASN A 67 -2.59 16.45 -1.59
C ASN A 67 -2.59 14.90 -1.60
N GLU A 68 -3.15 14.23 -0.60
CA GLU A 68 -3.22 12.76 -0.54
C GLU A 68 -3.98 12.17 -1.74
N GLU A 69 -5.12 12.76 -2.08
CA GLU A 69 -5.90 12.45 -3.29
C GLU A 69 -5.05 12.53 -4.58
N ILE A 70 -4.14 13.50 -4.68
CA ILE A 70 -3.23 13.60 -5.84
C ILE A 70 -2.26 12.42 -5.83
N ASN A 71 -1.70 12.05 -4.67
CA ASN A 71 -0.77 10.94 -4.57
C ASN A 71 -1.42 9.60 -4.96
N GLU A 72 -2.68 9.38 -4.55
CA GLU A 72 -3.43 8.17 -4.89
C GLU A 72 -3.68 8.06 -6.40
N ILE A 73 -4.21 9.11 -7.02
CA ILE A 73 -4.50 9.11 -8.48
C ILE A 73 -3.20 8.99 -9.29
N VAL A 74 -2.12 9.66 -8.86
CA VAL A 74 -0.80 9.52 -9.49
C VAL A 74 -0.28 8.08 -9.38
N TRP A 75 -0.52 7.41 -8.25
CA TRP A 75 -0.11 6.03 -8.05
C TRP A 75 -0.89 5.06 -8.93
N GLU A 76 -2.20 5.21 -9.02
CA GLU A 76 -3.05 4.41 -9.91
C GLU A 76 -2.61 4.56 -11.37
N TRP A 77 -2.42 5.80 -11.82
CA TRP A 77 -1.89 6.07 -13.15
C TRP A 77 -0.51 5.45 -13.37
N PHE A 78 0.38 5.52 -12.37
CA PHE A 78 1.72 4.92 -12.45
C PHE A 78 1.64 3.39 -12.63
N LEU A 79 0.74 2.73 -11.90
CA LEU A 79 0.49 1.29 -12.05
C LEU A 79 -0.05 0.94 -13.43
N GLU A 80 -1.01 1.73 -13.94
CA GLU A 80 -1.56 1.56 -15.29
C GLU A 80 -0.47 1.71 -16.36
N ALA A 81 0.35 2.76 -16.25
CA ALA A 81 1.43 3.01 -17.18
C ALA A 81 2.52 1.93 -17.13
N LYS A 82 2.82 1.40 -15.92
CA LYS A 82 3.71 0.25 -15.74
C LYS A 82 3.12 -1.03 -16.34
N SER A 83 1.80 -1.25 -16.23
CA SER A 83 1.10 -2.40 -16.84
C SER A 83 1.19 -2.38 -18.37
N ARG A 84 1.32 -1.18 -18.95
CA ARG A 84 1.52 -0.95 -20.39
C ARG A 84 2.99 -0.95 -20.80
N ASN A 85 3.89 -1.37 -19.91
CA ASN A 85 5.34 -1.35 -20.08
C ASN A 85 5.91 0.02 -20.50
N MET A 86 5.27 1.13 -20.12
CA MET A 86 5.78 2.46 -20.47
C MET A 86 6.98 2.84 -19.59
N PRO A 87 8.06 3.40 -20.18
CA PRO A 87 9.18 3.93 -19.42
C PRO A 87 8.77 5.25 -18.76
N ILE A 88 8.41 5.18 -17.48
CA ILE A 88 8.12 6.36 -16.68
C ILE A 88 9.43 6.87 -16.10
N SER A 89 9.74 8.15 -16.30
CA SER A 89 10.87 8.83 -15.68
C SER A 89 10.40 9.75 -14.54
N GLY A 90 11.35 10.23 -13.73
CA GLY A 90 11.04 11.19 -12.66
C GLY A 90 10.30 12.44 -13.15
N PRO A 91 10.78 13.12 -14.20
CA PRO A 91 10.09 14.28 -14.80
C PRO A 91 8.68 13.95 -15.29
N ILE A 92 8.50 12.82 -16.00
CA ILE A 92 7.17 12.38 -16.48
C ILE A 92 6.19 12.22 -15.31
N LEU A 93 6.64 11.60 -14.22
CA LEU A 93 5.82 11.42 -13.03
C LEU A 93 5.46 12.76 -12.35
N GLN A 94 6.38 13.73 -12.36
CA GLN A 94 6.14 15.07 -11.81
C GLN A 94 5.13 15.85 -12.65
N ASP A 95 5.23 15.79 -13.98
CA ASP A 95 4.29 16.49 -14.86
C ASP A 95 2.89 15.90 -14.77
N GLN A 96 2.77 14.57 -14.75
CA GLN A 96 1.49 13.92 -14.51
C GLN A 96 0.86 14.33 -13.16
N ALA A 97 1.67 14.46 -12.12
CA ALA A 97 1.17 14.87 -10.81
C ALA A 97 0.69 16.32 -10.78
N LYS A 98 1.28 17.22 -11.59
CA LYS A 98 0.78 18.58 -11.77
C LYS A 98 -0.54 18.57 -12.54
N ASP A 99 -0.63 17.84 -13.64
CA ASP A 99 -1.85 17.74 -14.45
C ASP A 99 -3.03 17.22 -13.62
N ILE A 100 -2.79 16.22 -12.76
CA ILE A 100 -3.80 15.70 -11.84
C ILE A 100 -4.18 16.76 -10.80
N ALA A 101 -3.21 17.48 -10.24
CA ALA A 101 -3.49 18.53 -9.27
C ALA A 101 -4.31 19.69 -9.88
N GLU A 102 -4.01 20.10 -11.11
CA GLU A 102 -4.76 21.11 -11.84
C GLU A 102 -6.21 20.67 -12.09
N LYS A 103 -6.41 19.42 -12.51
CA LYS A 103 -7.76 18.84 -12.70
C LYS A 103 -8.58 18.78 -11.42
N LEU A 104 -7.92 18.64 -10.27
CA LEU A 104 -8.54 18.67 -8.94
C LEU A 104 -8.69 20.09 -8.36
N GLY A 105 -8.25 21.13 -9.08
CA GLY A 105 -8.27 22.51 -8.59
C GLY A 105 -7.27 22.80 -7.47
N LYS A 106 -6.27 21.93 -7.27
CA LYS A 106 -5.23 22.05 -6.23
C LYS A 106 -3.99 22.74 -6.79
N THR A 107 -4.11 24.04 -7.10
CA THR A 107 -3.04 24.85 -7.72
C THR A 107 -1.81 25.05 -6.83
N ASP A 108 -1.94 24.83 -5.52
CA ASP A 108 -0.82 24.93 -4.57
C ASP A 108 0.08 23.70 -4.55
N PHE A 109 -0.32 22.61 -5.22
CA PHE A 109 0.49 21.40 -5.26
C PHE A 109 1.77 21.62 -6.08
N ARG A 110 2.90 21.36 -5.43
CA ARG A 110 4.22 21.38 -6.08
C ARG A 110 4.76 19.97 -6.17
N ALA A 111 4.81 19.43 -7.39
CA ALA A 111 5.53 18.19 -7.73
C ALA A 111 7.06 18.37 -7.64
N SER A 112 7.54 18.83 -6.48
CA SER A 112 8.95 19.15 -6.23
C SER A 112 9.82 17.88 -6.19
N ASN A 113 11.14 18.07 -6.26
CA ASN A 113 12.09 16.96 -6.08
C ASN A 113 11.93 16.27 -4.70
N GLY A 114 11.55 17.03 -3.67
CA GLY A 114 11.25 16.49 -2.33
C GLY A 114 9.99 15.61 -2.32
N TRP A 115 8.94 16.04 -3.01
CA TRP A 115 7.74 15.22 -3.23
C TRP A 115 8.08 13.94 -3.99
N LEU A 116 8.79 14.05 -5.13
CA LEU A 116 9.17 12.90 -5.95
C LEU A 116 10.01 11.88 -5.18
N LYS A 117 10.98 12.33 -4.36
CA LYS A 117 11.78 11.46 -3.50
C LYS A 117 10.91 10.74 -2.46
N SER A 118 9.95 11.45 -1.88
CA SER A 118 9.01 10.89 -0.89
C SER A 118 8.07 9.88 -1.53
N PHE A 119 7.50 10.19 -2.70
CA PHE A 119 6.66 9.31 -3.49
C PHE A 119 7.40 8.01 -3.87
N ARG A 120 8.63 8.12 -4.37
CA ARG A 120 9.50 6.96 -4.66
C ARG A 120 9.72 6.09 -3.44
N LYS A 121 10.08 6.71 -2.31
CA LYS A 121 10.33 6.00 -1.06
C LYS A 121 9.06 5.30 -0.56
N ARG A 122 7.90 5.96 -0.66
CA ARG A 122 6.60 5.42 -0.24
C ARG A 122 6.18 4.21 -1.06
N HIS A 123 6.37 4.26 -2.38
CA HIS A 123 5.90 3.22 -3.30
C HIS A 123 6.99 2.24 -3.76
N GLY A 124 8.19 2.31 -3.16
CA GLY A 124 9.32 1.45 -3.54
C GLY A 124 9.77 1.60 -5.00
N VAL A 125 9.52 2.76 -5.62
CA VAL A 125 9.83 2.99 -7.04
C VAL A 125 11.29 3.40 -7.19
N SER A 126 12.08 2.58 -7.88
CA SER A 126 13.42 2.93 -8.35
C SER A 126 13.37 3.27 -9.84
N PHE A 127 13.79 4.48 -10.18
CA PHE A 127 14.08 4.81 -11.58
C PHE A 127 15.50 4.35 -11.85
N LYS A 128 15.69 3.47 -12.84
CA LYS A 128 17.03 3.13 -13.30
C LYS A 128 17.66 4.41 -13.86
N ALA A 129 18.75 4.85 -13.26
CA ALA A 129 19.57 5.89 -13.85
C ALA A 129 20.15 5.31 -15.16
N VAL A 130 19.76 5.88 -16.29
CA VAL A 130 20.48 5.66 -17.54
C VAL A 130 21.70 6.56 -17.46
N TYR A 131 22.83 6.00 -17.05
CA TYR A 131 24.13 6.64 -17.23
C TYR A 131 24.48 6.49 -18.71
N GLY A 132 24.56 7.62 -19.41
CA GLY A 132 25.16 7.72 -20.74
C GLY A 132 26.64 8.08 -20.62
#